data_AF-A0A956EZ25-F1
#
_entry.id   AF-A0A956EZ25-F1
#
_cell.length_a   1.000
_cell.length_b   1.000
_cell.length_c   1.000
_cell.angle_alpha   90.00
_cell.angle_beta   90.00
_cell.angle_gamma   90.00
#
_symmetry.space_group_name_H-M   'P 1'
#
loop_
_entity.id
_entity.type
_entity.pdbx_description
1 polymer ?
#
loop_
_entity_poly.entity_id
_entity_poly.type
_entity_poly.pdbx_seq_one_letter_code
_entity_poly.pdbx_strand_id
1 'polypeptide(L)'
;YMVLEWLDGRPLDAILEAEQQSGAPPWSIVEVYRLLEPAAMALDVAHGRGIAHRDIKPANLFVNGDPHAGGATVKVLDFGVAKMMTENTHLQAALAKTGTSITSFTPQYGAPEQFSRSHGATGPWTDVYALALVAIEMLIGRPALDGGDLVQLAFSSANPQLRPTPRNLGAQVSDQVEAVFAKALKISPSERYASAGQFISAFAIACGFTGPAVVSNPNPPAEFASGATVLAGNIPTHINPRSPTTGNPATLDPQQEKPGGKGLLFAGLGVAAVAVLGVGGFFAMNRGDDTKEPAQSATVPLPSAAPTVAAEQPFQCPDRTVGIPAGQYFMGSDQDDALPNEKPSHNVKLKAFCIDLYEVKTSEYKHCSDMGKCRRAPEKVEWDGITDKQRKIYSPLCNINDVEGRGDHPINCVTWQMADTYCKAQKKRLPTEAEWEYATRGPDGRIYPWGDEDPTEKHLNACGTECVKWGQEHGEPLKPLYNADDGFPTTAPVGKFPAGKSRFGPFDVVGNVWEWVADYEGAYTSDGQVDPHGPKTGEKRVIRGGGWNGSYKSWLRPSFRYAATPETQSHGYGFRCAMDFKTPDTAEPAKK
;
A
#
# COMPACT_ATOMS: atom_id res chain seq x y z
N TYR A 1 -7.77 -11.92 -36.25
CA TYR A 1 -6.33 -11.72 -36.48
C TYR A 1 -5.99 -10.33 -35.97
N MET A 2 -4.89 -10.16 -35.25
CA MET A 2 -4.37 -8.84 -34.91
C MET A 2 -3.48 -8.42 -36.08
N VAL A 3 -3.74 -7.27 -36.69
CA VAL A 3 -2.86 -6.69 -37.70
C VAL A 3 -1.93 -5.75 -36.97
N LEU A 4 -0.64 -6.05 -37.01
CA LEU A 4 0.41 -5.23 -36.43
C LEU A 4 1.33 -4.74 -37.55
N GLU A 5 1.99 -3.63 -37.30
CA GLU A 5 3.07 -3.14 -38.16
C GLU A 5 4.18 -4.19 -38.24
N TRP A 6 4.67 -4.45 -39.46
CA TRP A 6 5.86 -5.27 -39.66
C TRP A 6 7.11 -4.44 -39.34
N LEU A 7 7.98 -4.95 -38.47
CA LEU A 7 9.22 -4.30 -38.09
C LEU A 7 10.42 -5.05 -38.69
N ASP A 8 11.28 -4.35 -39.43
CA ASP A 8 12.46 -4.91 -40.09
C ASP A 8 13.71 -4.75 -39.21
N GLY A 9 13.82 -5.57 -38.17
CA GLY A 9 14.83 -5.39 -37.14
C GLY A 9 15.02 -6.59 -36.21
N ARG A 10 15.68 -6.36 -35.08
CA ARG A 10 15.92 -7.39 -34.05
C ARG A 10 15.71 -6.82 -32.64
N PRO A 11 15.28 -7.63 -31.67
CA PRO A 11 15.25 -7.23 -30.27
C PRO A 11 16.68 -7.00 -29.74
N LEU A 12 16.82 -6.12 -28.75
CA LEU A 12 18.12 -5.68 -28.25
C LEU A 12 18.92 -6.81 -27.57
N ASP A 13 18.26 -7.80 -26.96
CA ASP A 13 18.93 -8.98 -26.41
C ASP A 13 19.72 -9.75 -27.48
N ALA A 14 19.11 -10.02 -28.63
CA ALA A 14 19.75 -10.72 -29.74
C ALA A 14 20.93 -9.93 -30.33
N ILE A 15 20.89 -8.60 -30.24
CA ILE A 15 21.99 -7.72 -30.66
C ILE A 15 23.15 -7.84 -29.66
N LEU A 16 22.86 -7.65 -28.37
CA LEU A 16 23.87 -7.72 -27.29
C LEU A 16 24.52 -9.11 -27.21
N GLU A 17 23.75 -10.20 -27.38
CA GLU A 17 24.29 -11.56 -27.41
C GLU A 17 25.24 -11.79 -28.59
N ALA A 18 24.89 -11.31 -29.80
CA ALA A 18 25.74 -11.45 -30.98
C ALA A 18 27.04 -10.64 -30.86
N GLU A 19 26.97 -9.43 -30.28
CA GLU A 19 28.13 -8.59 -29.98
C GLU A 19 29.03 -9.20 -28.92
N GLN A 20 28.45 -9.74 -27.85
CA GLN A 20 29.21 -10.45 -26.81
C GLN A 20 29.93 -11.68 -27.38
N GLN A 21 29.27 -12.47 -28.24
CA GLN A 21 29.86 -13.64 -28.88
C GLN A 21 30.98 -13.31 -29.88
N SER A 22 30.87 -12.16 -30.55
CA SER A 22 31.89 -11.68 -31.49
C SER A 22 33.03 -10.91 -30.83
N GLY A 23 32.92 -10.61 -29.53
CA GLY A 23 33.89 -9.80 -28.79
C GLY A 23 33.88 -8.34 -29.22
N ALA A 24 32.73 -7.84 -29.71
CA ALA A 24 32.57 -6.43 -30.04
C ALA A 24 32.79 -5.55 -28.78
N PRO A 25 33.34 -4.34 -28.94
CA PRO A 25 33.50 -3.44 -27.81
C PRO A 25 32.13 -3.03 -27.23
N PRO A 26 32.03 -2.75 -25.92
CA PRO A 26 30.83 -2.17 -25.34
C PRO A 26 30.46 -0.83 -25.98
N TRP A 27 29.19 -0.46 -25.88
CA TRP A 27 28.66 0.71 -26.56
C TRP A 27 29.19 1.99 -25.91
N SER A 28 29.42 3.02 -26.72
CA SER A 28 29.72 4.34 -26.20
C SER A 28 28.48 4.96 -25.53
N ILE A 29 28.71 5.86 -24.58
CA ILE A 29 27.62 6.57 -23.87
C ILE A 29 26.66 7.31 -24.83
N VAL A 30 27.19 7.75 -25.97
CA VAL A 30 26.44 8.44 -27.02
C VAL A 30 25.51 7.48 -27.76
N GLU A 31 25.98 6.28 -28.08
CA GLU A 31 25.18 5.24 -28.73
C GLU A 31 24.07 4.75 -27.80
N VAL A 32 24.38 4.53 -26.51
CA VAL A 32 23.39 4.14 -25.50
C VAL A 32 22.29 5.19 -25.35
N TYR A 33 22.65 6.47 -25.25
CA TYR A 33 21.67 7.56 -25.18
C TYR A 33 20.76 7.60 -26.42
N ARG A 34 21.36 7.62 -27.62
CA ARG A 34 20.60 7.73 -28.88
C ARG A 34 19.63 6.58 -29.07
N LEU A 35 20.03 5.37 -28.68
CA LEU A 35 19.16 4.20 -28.78
C LEU A 35 17.99 4.26 -27.79
N LEU A 36 18.26 4.63 -26.53
CA LEU A 36 17.25 4.55 -25.46
C LEU A 36 16.34 5.77 -25.38
N GLU A 37 16.72 6.91 -25.95
CA GLU A 37 15.89 8.13 -25.91
C GLU A 37 14.48 7.94 -26.49
N PRO A 38 14.30 7.40 -27.71
CA PRO A 38 12.97 7.14 -28.25
C PRO A 38 12.14 6.20 -27.38
N ALA A 39 12.76 5.16 -26.80
CA ALA A 39 12.09 4.21 -25.92
C ALA A 39 11.66 4.88 -24.60
N ALA A 40 12.54 5.67 -23.98
CA ALA A 40 12.24 6.41 -22.76
C ALA A 40 11.12 7.43 -22.95
N MET A 41 11.10 8.12 -24.10
CA MET A 41 10.04 9.05 -24.46
C MET A 41 8.70 8.33 -24.69
N ALA A 42 8.70 7.18 -25.36
CA ALA A 42 7.49 6.35 -25.51
C ALA A 42 6.95 5.87 -24.16
N LEU A 43 7.82 5.46 -23.23
CA LEU A 43 7.44 5.10 -21.86
C LEU A 43 6.90 6.30 -21.09
N ASP A 44 7.49 7.48 -21.25
CA ASP A 44 7.03 8.70 -20.57
C ASP A 44 5.59 9.08 -20.95
N VAL A 45 5.22 8.88 -22.22
CA VAL A 45 3.84 9.06 -22.69
C VAL A 45 2.86 8.11 -21.98
N ALA A 46 3.29 6.89 -21.63
CA ALA A 46 2.49 5.97 -20.82
C ALA A 46 2.49 6.37 -19.33
N HIS A 47 3.64 6.78 -18.79
CA HIS A 47 3.79 7.23 -17.41
C HIS A 47 2.93 8.46 -17.10
N GLY A 48 2.80 9.40 -18.04
CA GLY A 48 1.91 10.56 -17.93
C GLY A 48 0.42 10.19 -17.81
N ARG A 49 0.06 8.93 -18.12
CA ARG A 49 -1.28 8.35 -17.93
C ARG A 49 -1.34 7.38 -16.75
N GLY A 50 -0.30 7.31 -15.92
CA GLY A 50 -0.20 6.39 -14.80
C GLY A 50 0.03 4.92 -15.19
N ILE A 51 0.42 4.65 -16.44
CA ILE A 51 0.67 3.29 -16.94
C ILE A 51 2.17 3.02 -16.91
N ALA A 52 2.57 1.96 -16.22
CA ALA A 52 3.95 1.44 -16.22
C ALA A 52 4.01 0.11 -16.97
N HIS A 53 5.11 -0.14 -17.66
CA HIS A 53 5.38 -1.35 -18.43
C HIS A 53 5.68 -2.55 -17.53
N ARG A 54 6.48 -2.38 -16.48
CA ARG A 54 6.88 -3.38 -15.47
C ARG A 54 7.64 -4.60 -16.02
N ASP A 55 8.18 -4.51 -17.23
CA ASP A 55 9.01 -5.58 -17.84
C ASP A 55 10.07 -5.03 -18.80
N ILE A 56 10.61 -3.86 -18.53
CA ILE A 56 11.66 -3.33 -19.39
C ILE A 56 12.88 -4.25 -19.29
N LYS A 57 13.31 -4.73 -20.46
CA LYS A 57 14.46 -5.62 -20.67
C LYS A 57 14.85 -5.55 -22.15
N PRO A 58 16.06 -5.97 -22.54
CA PRO A 58 16.51 -5.87 -23.92
C PRO A 58 15.58 -6.58 -24.92
N ALA A 59 15.01 -7.73 -24.56
CA ALA A 59 14.05 -8.46 -25.41
C ALA A 59 12.78 -7.65 -25.78
N ASN A 60 12.38 -6.68 -24.94
CA ASN A 60 11.21 -5.84 -25.15
C ASN A 60 11.55 -4.50 -25.82
N LEU A 61 12.80 -4.31 -26.26
CA LEU A 61 13.27 -3.14 -26.99
C LEU A 61 13.68 -3.58 -28.40
N PHE A 62 12.83 -3.31 -29.39
CA PHE A 62 13.05 -3.73 -30.76
C PHE A 62 13.74 -2.65 -31.56
N VAL A 63 14.91 -2.98 -32.11
CA VAL A 63 15.76 -2.07 -32.87
C VAL A 63 15.57 -2.34 -34.36
N ASN A 64 15.14 -1.30 -35.09
CA ASN A 64 14.97 -1.31 -36.54
C ASN A 64 16.15 -0.59 -37.20
N GLY A 65 16.87 -1.29 -38.08
CA GLY A 65 18.12 -0.83 -38.69
C GLY A 65 19.38 -1.21 -37.89
N ASP A 66 20.52 -0.64 -38.31
CA ASP A 66 21.83 -0.85 -37.67
C ASP A 66 21.96 0.05 -36.42
N PRO A 67 22.05 -0.53 -35.19
CA PRO A 67 22.12 0.23 -33.95
C PRO A 67 23.31 1.20 -33.85
N HIS A 68 24.41 0.92 -34.56
CA HIS A 68 25.60 1.77 -34.57
C HIS A 68 25.54 2.84 -35.66
N ALA A 69 24.58 2.74 -36.59
CA ALA A 69 24.31 3.76 -37.57
C ALA A 69 23.36 4.84 -36.99
N GLY A 70 23.56 6.09 -37.39
CA GLY A 70 22.79 7.25 -36.88
C GLY A 70 21.29 7.29 -37.24
N GLY A 71 20.72 6.20 -37.75
CA GLY A 71 19.33 6.11 -38.21
C GLY A 71 18.51 4.96 -37.60
N ALA A 72 19.05 4.21 -36.63
CA ALA A 72 18.28 3.18 -35.93
C ALA A 72 17.09 3.79 -35.18
N THR A 73 15.97 3.09 -35.22
CA THR A 73 14.78 3.45 -34.44
C THR A 73 14.45 2.33 -33.46
N VAL A 74 13.97 2.69 -32.27
CA VAL A 74 13.58 1.72 -31.24
C VAL A 74 12.09 1.78 -30.97
N LYS A 75 11.47 0.61 -30.87
CA LYS A 75 10.10 0.46 -30.39
C LYS A 75 10.07 -0.39 -29.13
N VAL A 76 9.28 0.05 -28.17
CA VAL A 76 8.98 -0.73 -26.97
C VAL A 76 7.90 -1.74 -27.34
N LEU A 77 8.23 -3.02 -27.23
CA LEU A 77 7.30 -4.13 -27.44
C LEU A 77 6.71 -4.58 -26.12
N ASP A 78 5.60 -5.32 -26.18
CA ASP A 78 5.04 -6.04 -25.04
C ASP A 78 4.89 -5.17 -23.79
N PHE A 79 4.26 -4.00 -23.95
CA PHE A 79 3.57 -3.35 -22.83
C PHE A 79 2.83 -4.45 -22.08
N GLY A 80 2.99 -4.53 -20.76
CA GLY A 80 2.61 -5.66 -19.92
C GLY A 80 1.12 -6.07 -19.90
N VAL A 81 0.37 -5.85 -20.98
CA VAL A 81 -0.97 -6.33 -21.28
C VAL A 81 -1.07 -7.84 -21.12
N ALA A 82 -0.08 -8.63 -21.53
CA ALA A 82 -0.06 -10.08 -21.25
C ALA A 82 0.14 -10.38 -19.74
N LYS A 83 0.77 -9.47 -18.98
CA LYS A 83 0.88 -9.50 -17.52
C LYS A 83 -0.43 -9.10 -16.83
N MET A 84 -1.24 -8.23 -17.45
CA MET A 84 -2.65 -8.04 -17.08
C MET A 84 -3.50 -9.27 -17.40
N MET A 85 -3.13 -10.09 -18.40
CA MET A 85 -3.80 -11.36 -18.70
C MET A 85 -3.33 -12.53 -17.82
N THR A 86 -2.14 -12.45 -17.19
CA THR A 86 -1.70 -13.42 -16.18
C THR A 86 -2.34 -13.18 -14.81
N GLU A 87 -3.08 -12.07 -14.65
CA GLU A 87 -4.08 -11.88 -13.60
C GLU A 87 -5.38 -12.71 -13.85
N ASN A 88 -5.43 -13.56 -14.89
CA ASN A 88 -6.39 -14.67 -14.92
C ASN A 88 -5.95 -15.77 -13.96
N THR A 89 -6.62 -15.82 -12.82
CA THR A 89 -6.48 -16.82 -11.74
C THR A 89 -6.55 -18.27 -12.26
N HIS A 90 -7.26 -18.51 -13.36
CA HIS A 90 -7.41 -19.84 -13.95
C HIS A 90 -6.14 -20.36 -14.64
N LEU A 91 -5.32 -19.50 -15.26
CA LEU A 91 -4.11 -19.94 -15.95
C LEU A 91 -2.97 -20.15 -14.95
N GLN A 92 -2.88 -19.28 -13.92
CA GLN A 92 -1.93 -19.47 -12.81
C GLN A 92 -2.25 -20.71 -11.96
N ALA A 93 -3.54 -21.01 -11.69
CA ALA A 93 -3.93 -22.24 -10.99
C ALA A 93 -3.64 -23.52 -11.81
N ALA A 94 -3.71 -23.44 -13.15
CA ALA A 94 -3.35 -24.54 -14.03
C ALA A 94 -1.84 -24.79 -14.07
N LEU A 95 -1.02 -23.74 -13.97
CA LEU A 95 0.45 -23.80 -14.03
C LEU A 95 1.09 -24.02 -12.64
N ALA A 96 0.40 -23.66 -11.55
CA ALA A 96 0.81 -23.97 -10.18
C ALA A 96 0.72 -25.49 -9.86
N LYS A 97 -0.16 -26.24 -10.54
CA LYS A 97 -0.21 -27.70 -10.44
C LYS A 97 1.02 -28.40 -11.04
N THR A 98 1.81 -27.71 -11.86
CA THR A 98 3.03 -28.25 -12.51
C THR A 98 4.34 -27.77 -11.87
N GLY A 99 4.29 -27.00 -10.78
CA GLY A 99 5.50 -26.52 -10.07
C GLY A 99 6.23 -25.36 -10.75
N THR A 100 5.63 -24.73 -11.77
CA THR A 100 6.20 -23.60 -12.51
C THR A 100 5.65 -22.29 -11.95
N SER A 101 6.40 -21.67 -11.02
CA SER A 101 6.13 -20.30 -10.56
C SER A 101 6.47 -19.33 -11.69
N ILE A 102 5.47 -18.68 -12.27
CA ILE A 102 5.71 -17.61 -13.25
C ILE A 102 5.96 -16.33 -12.48
N THR A 103 7.23 -15.95 -12.34
CA THR A 103 7.58 -14.57 -12.00
C THR A 103 7.05 -13.68 -13.12
N SER A 104 6.08 -12.81 -12.82
CA SER A 104 5.45 -11.92 -13.80
C SER A 104 6.38 -10.76 -14.21
N PHE A 105 7.69 -10.94 -14.17
CA PHE A 105 8.75 -10.04 -14.61
C PHE A 105 10.05 -10.82 -14.79
N THR A 106 10.96 -10.31 -15.63
CA THR A 106 12.30 -10.87 -15.77
C THR A 106 13.18 -10.43 -14.59
N PRO A 107 13.57 -11.35 -13.68
CA PRO A 107 14.29 -11.01 -12.44
C PRO A 107 15.61 -10.27 -12.67
N GLN A 108 16.31 -10.58 -13.77
CA GLN A 108 17.59 -9.96 -14.13
C GLN A 108 17.55 -8.43 -14.28
N TYR A 109 16.36 -7.86 -14.51
CA TYR A 109 16.12 -6.41 -14.62
C TYR A 109 15.14 -5.91 -13.56
N GLY A 110 14.85 -6.74 -12.54
CA GLY A 110 13.86 -6.45 -11.52
C GLY A 110 14.33 -5.34 -10.57
N ALA A 111 13.45 -4.37 -10.34
CA ALA A 111 13.64 -3.40 -9.28
C ALA A 111 13.35 -4.01 -7.88
N PRO A 112 13.93 -3.49 -6.79
CA PRO A 112 13.70 -3.97 -5.43
C PRO A 112 12.22 -4.17 -5.06
N GLU A 113 11.34 -3.28 -5.51
CA GLU A 113 9.89 -3.33 -5.29
C GLU A 113 9.18 -4.47 -6.03
N GLN A 114 9.78 -5.02 -7.10
CA GLN A 114 9.25 -6.17 -7.83
C GLN A 114 9.56 -7.49 -7.12
N PHE A 115 10.68 -7.53 -6.38
CA PHE A 115 11.07 -8.67 -5.53
C PHE A 115 10.42 -8.63 -4.15
N SER A 116 10.30 -7.43 -3.57
CA SER A 116 9.66 -7.22 -2.28
C SER A 116 8.96 -5.88 -2.25
N ARG A 117 7.65 -5.90 -1.97
CA ARG A 117 6.86 -4.69 -1.78
C ARG A 117 7.30 -3.86 -0.57
N SER A 118 8.20 -4.36 0.29
CA SER A 118 8.84 -3.58 1.37
C SER A 118 9.66 -2.40 0.86
N HIS A 119 10.09 -2.42 -0.41
CA HIS A 119 10.83 -1.31 -1.01
C HIS A 119 9.92 -0.26 -1.65
N GLY A 120 8.60 -0.49 -1.72
CA GLY A 120 7.61 0.42 -2.31
C GLY A 120 6.69 -0.28 -3.32
N ALA A 121 5.80 0.48 -3.96
CA ALA A 121 4.93 -0.02 -5.02
C ALA A 121 5.64 -0.01 -6.39
N THR A 122 5.18 -0.84 -7.32
CA THR A 122 5.65 -0.77 -8.72
C THR A 122 4.93 0.35 -9.48
N GLY A 123 5.68 1.09 -10.29
CA GLY A 123 5.17 2.24 -11.03
C GLY A 123 6.14 2.71 -12.10
N PRO A 124 5.98 3.93 -12.64
CA PRO A 124 6.90 4.50 -13.64
C PRO A 124 8.40 4.45 -13.24
N TRP A 125 8.70 4.63 -11.96
CA TRP A 125 10.05 4.51 -11.38
C TRP A 125 10.63 3.08 -11.40
N THR A 126 9.78 2.06 -11.56
CA THR A 126 10.18 0.67 -11.76
C THR A 126 10.75 0.49 -13.16
N ASP A 127 10.11 1.10 -14.16
CA ASP A 127 10.63 1.13 -15.53
C ASP A 127 11.92 1.95 -15.63
N VAL A 128 12.04 3.04 -14.85
CA VAL A 128 13.29 3.83 -14.73
C VAL A 128 14.45 2.95 -14.25
N TYR A 129 14.23 2.15 -13.21
CA TYR A 129 15.27 1.27 -12.66
C TYR A 129 15.70 0.22 -13.69
N ALA A 130 14.73 -0.46 -14.30
CA ALA A 130 14.99 -1.48 -15.31
C ALA A 130 15.68 -0.89 -16.56
N LEU A 131 15.25 0.28 -17.03
CA LEU A 131 15.88 0.99 -18.15
C LEU A 131 17.33 1.41 -17.83
N ALA A 132 17.61 1.81 -16.58
CA ALA A 132 18.97 2.10 -16.15
C ALA A 132 19.86 0.85 -16.18
N LEU A 133 19.35 -0.32 -15.75
CA LEU A 133 20.10 -1.58 -15.85
C LEU A 133 20.38 -1.97 -17.30
N VAL A 134 19.42 -1.80 -18.21
CA VAL A 134 19.63 -2.02 -19.66
C VAL A 134 20.74 -1.10 -20.20
N ALA A 135 20.69 0.19 -19.87
CA ALA A 135 21.70 1.14 -20.30
C ALA A 135 23.11 0.76 -19.79
N ILE A 136 23.21 0.31 -18.53
CA ILE A 136 24.48 -0.17 -17.96
C ILE A 136 24.99 -1.41 -18.69
N GLU A 137 24.12 -2.37 -18.97
CA GLU A 137 24.50 -3.59 -19.70
C GLU A 137 25.09 -3.27 -21.07
N MET A 138 24.51 -2.31 -21.80
CA MET A 138 25.08 -1.84 -23.08
C MET A 138 26.48 -1.20 -22.89
N LEU A 139 26.70 -0.46 -21.80
CA LEU A 139 27.99 0.19 -21.50
C LEU A 139 29.09 -0.78 -21.10
N ILE A 140 28.75 -1.92 -20.51
CA ILE A 140 29.73 -2.88 -19.98
C ILE A 140 29.79 -4.21 -20.76
N GLY A 141 28.83 -4.47 -21.66
CA GLY A 141 28.75 -5.68 -22.48
C GLY A 141 28.35 -6.95 -21.71
N ARG A 142 27.74 -6.81 -20.53
CA ARG A 142 27.29 -7.91 -19.66
C ARG A 142 26.15 -7.47 -18.73
N PRO A 143 25.32 -8.38 -18.21
CA PRO A 143 24.21 -8.03 -17.33
C PRO A 143 24.66 -7.22 -16.11
N ALA A 144 23.86 -6.22 -15.72
CA ALA A 144 24.20 -5.27 -14.66
C ALA A 144 24.01 -5.81 -13.23
N LEU A 145 23.08 -6.75 -13.02
CA LEU A 145 22.87 -7.43 -11.74
C LEU A 145 23.57 -8.79 -11.71
N ASP A 146 24.33 -9.06 -10.66
CA ASP A 146 24.92 -10.38 -10.43
C ASP A 146 23.94 -11.28 -9.63
N GLY A 147 23.73 -12.50 -10.11
CA GLY A 147 22.94 -13.52 -9.41
C GLY A 147 22.50 -14.66 -10.32
N GLY A 148 22.63 -15.92 -9.85
CA GLY A 148 22.19 -17.10 -10.61
C GLY A 148 20.76 -17.55 -10.29
N ASP A 149 20.13 -16.93 -9.29
CA ASP A 149 18.80 -17.28 -8.80
C ASP A 149 18.02 -16.03 -8.32
N LEU A 150 16.72 -16.22 -8.08
CA LEU A 150 15.79 -15.15 -7.69
C LEU A 150 16.18 -14.44 -6.39
N VAL A 151 16.72 -15.17 -5.41
CA VAL A 151 17.04 -14.63 -4.09
C VAL A 151 18.29 -13.76 -4.18
N GLN A 152 19.30 -14.22 -4.93
CA GLN A 152 20.50 -13.43 -5.19
C GLN A 152 20.17 -12.15 -5.95
N LEU A 153 19.33 -12.22 -6.97
CA LEU A 153 18.91 -11.05 -7.74
C LEU A 153 18.10 -10.06 -6.88
N ALA A 154 17.20 -10.56 -6.02
CA ALA A 154 16.49 -9.72 -5.05
C ALA A 154 17.44 -8.99 -4.11
N PHE A 155 18.43 -9.69 -3.55
CA PHE A 155 19.43 -9.12 -2.66
C PHE A 155 20.31 -8.10 -3.38
N SER A 156 20.83 -8.44 -4.57
CA SER A 156 21.66 -7.55 -5.40
C SER A 156 20.93 -6.27 -5.79
N SER A 157 19.65 -6.37 -6.18
CA SER A 157 18.85 -5.20 -6.55
C SER A 157 18.68 -4.21 -5.38
N ALA A 158 18.58 -4.73 -4.15
CA ALA A 158 18.28 -3.98 -2.93
C ALA A 158 19.51 -3.68 -2.05
N ASN A 159 20.73 -3.93 -2.53
CA ASN A 159 21.94 -3.73 -1.74
C ASN A 159 22.38 -2.25 -1.73
N PRO A 160 22.31 -1.53 -0.58
CA PRO A 160 22.67 -0.12 -0.53
C PRO A 160 24.18 0.14 -0.69
N GLN A 161 25.02 -0.84 -0.37
CA GLN A 161 26.49 -0.71 -0.39
C GLN A 161 27.08 -1.00 -1.77
N LEU A 162 26.42 -1.86 -2.56
CA LEU A 162 26.91 -2.30 -3.86
C LEU A 162 25.83 -2.13 -4.93
N ARG A 163 25.40 -0.89 -5.14
CA ARG A 163 24.43 -0.57 -6.19
C ARG A 163 25.09 -0.71 -7.58
N PRO A 164 24.40 -1.26 -8.58
CA PRO A 164 24.98 -1.58 -9.89
C PRO A 164 25.11 -0.33 -10.77
N THR A 165 25.85 0.69 -10.33
CA THR A 165 26.09 1.91 -11.13
C THR A 165 27.19 1.69 -12.17
N PRO A 166 27.26 2.50 -13.25
CA PRO A 166 28.28 2.33 -14.29
C PRO A 166 29.70 2.28 -13.71
N ARG A 167 30.06 3.19 -12.80
CA ARG A 167 31.39 3.23 -12.18
C ARG A 167 31.68 2.00 -11.32
N ASN A 168 30.70 1.54 -10.53
CA ASN A 168 30.87 0.34 -9.70
C ASN A 168 31.11 -0.93 -10.53
N LEU A 169 30.63 -0.95 -11.78
CA LEU A 169 30.77 -2.08 -12.70
C LEU A 169 31.93 -1.93 -13.71
N GLY A 170 32.73 -0.86 -13.58
CA GLY A 170 33.96 -0.65 -14.34
C GLY A 170 33.82 0.21 -15.60
N ALA A 171 32.65 0.81 -15.86
CA ALA A 171 32.49 1.74 -16.97
C ALA A 171 33.16 3.09 -16.66
N GLN A 172 33.83 3.67 -17.67
CA GLN A 172 34.42 5.01 -17.56
C GLN A 172 33.38 6.06 -17.94
N VAL A 173 32.80 6.72 -16.93
CA VAL A 173 31.78 7.76 -17.11
C VAL A 173 32.12 9.01 -16.28
N SER A 174 31.60 10.16 -16.71
CA SER A 174 31.71 11.41 -15.96
C SER A 174 30.98 11.33 -14.61
N ASP A 175 31.33 12.22 -13.67
CA ASP A 175 30.64 12.31 -12.38
C ASP A 175 29.15 12.65 -12.54
N GLN A 176 28.80 13.44 -13.56
CA GLN A 176 27.43 13.79 -13.87
C GLN A 176 26.62 12.58 -14.33
N VAL A 177 27.19 11.75 -15.23
CA VAL A 177 26.53 10.52 -15.69
C VAL A 177 26.39 9.55 -14.51
N GLU A 178 27.44 9.35 -13.73
CA GLU A 178 27.39 8.49 -12.55
C GLU A 178 26.28 8.91 -11.57
N ALA A 179 26.13 10.22 -11.30
CA ALA A 179 25.09 10.74 -10.42
C ALA A 179 23.67 10.46 -10.95
N VAL A 180 23.46 10.52 -12.26
CA VAL A 180 22.17 10.21 -12.88
C VAL A 180 21.80 8.74 -12.66
N PHE A 181 22.72 7.82 -12.94
CA PHE A 181 22.49 6.39 -12.72
C PHE A 181 22.36 6.05 -11.24
N ALA A 182 23.17 6.66 -10.37
CA ALA A 182 23.06 6.49 -8.93
C ALA A 182 21.70 6.96 -8.38
N LYS A 183 21.05 7.95 -9.01
CA LYS A 183 19.67 8.33 -8.66
C LYS A 183 18.64 7.34 -9.19
N ALA A 184 18.77 6.93 -10.46
CA ALA A 184 17.86 5.97 -11.08
C ALA A 184 17.83 4.60 -10.37
N LEU A 185 18.95 4.20 -9.76
CA LEU A 185 19.12 2.92 -9.05
C LEU A 185 18.99 3.04 -7.53
N LYS A 186 18.32 4.07 -7.02
CA LYS A 186 17.98 4.14 -5.58
C LYS A 186 17.05 2.99 -5.18
N ILE A 187 17.21 2.46 -3.97
CA ILE A 187 16.35 1.37 -3.49
C ILE A 187 14.90 1.85 -3.38
N SER A 188 14.70 3.01 -2.75
CA SER A 188 13.39 3.62 -2.63
C SER A 188 12.94 4.25 -3.96
N PRO A 189 11.76 3.88 -4.49
CA PRO A 189 11.09 4.55 -5.60
C PRO A 189 11.04 6.07 -5.50
N SER A 190 10.78 6.59 -4.30
CA SER A 190 10.60 8.04 -4.07
C SER A 190 11.86 8.86 -4.30
N GLU A 191 13.03 8.22 -4.24
CA GLU A 191 14.32 8.86 -4.48
C GLU A 191 14.76 8.79 -5.95
N ARG A 192 14.04 8.02 -6.80
CA ARG A 192 14.34 7.89 -8.23
C ARG A 192 13.74 9.04 -9.04
N TYR A 193 14.00 9.02 -10.35
CA TYR A 193 13.22 9.84 -11.27
C TYR A 193 11.78 9.35 -11.32
N ALA A 194 10.83 10.29 -11.37
CA ALA A 194 9.41 9.95 -11.35
C ALA A 194 8.94 9.28 -12.65
N SER A 195 9.69 9.43 -13.74
CA SER A 195 9.37 8.84 -15.04
C SER A 195 10.62 8.61 -15.89
N ALA A 196 10.51 7.75 -16.91
CA ALA A 196 11.56 7.52 -17.90
C ALA A 196 11.95 8.81 -18.65
N GLY A 197 11.02 9.73 -18.91
CA GLY A 197 11.32 11.00 -19.55
C GLY A 197 12.22 11.91 -18.70
N GLN A 198 11.99 11.95 -17.39
CA GLN A 198 12.87 12.68 -16.46
C GLN A 198 14.26 12.06 -16.40
N PHE A 199 14.34 10.73 -16.36
CA PHE A 199 15.61 10.00 -16.36
C PHE A 199 16.43 10.28 -17.64
N ILE A 200 15.82 10.12 -18.82
CA ILE A 200 16.54 10.32 -20.08
C ILE A 200 16.95 11.79 -20.29
N SER A 201 16.11 12.74 -19.87
CA SER A 201 16.46 14.17 -19.93
C SER A 201 17.67 14.49 -19.05
N ALA A 202 17.71 13.94 -17.82
CA ALA A 202 18.87 14.08 -16.95
C ALA A 202 20.12 13.42 -17.54
N PHE A 203 19.95 12.27 -18.18
CA PHE A 203 21.04 11.56 -18.85
C PHE A 203 21.59 12.36 -20.06
N ALA A 204 20.72 12.99 -20.87
CA ALA A 204 21.11 13.86 -21.98
C ALA A 204 22.02 15.00 -21.53
N ILE A 205 21.59 15.70 -20.47
CA ILE A 205 22.31 16.82 -19.86
C ILE A 205 23.68 16.34 -19.34
N ALA A 206 23.72 15.19 -18.67
CA ALA A 206 24.95 14.63 -18.13
C ALA A 206 25.96 14.22 -19.22
N CYS A 207 25.49 13.84 -20.41
CA CYS A 207 26.32 13.56 -21.58
C CYS A 207 26.79 14.81 -22.34
N GLY A 208 26.31 16.00 -21.97
CA GLY A 208 26.67 17.25 -22.64
C GLY A 208 25.92 17.51 -23.95
N PHE A 209 24.84 16.78 -24.23
CA PHE A 209 23.95 17.09 -25.35
C PHE A 209 23.15 18.36 -24.98
N THR A 210 23.46 19.49 -25.63
CA THR A 210 22.78 20.77 -25.40
C THR A 210 21.81 21.07 -26.55
N GLY A 211 20.53 21.21 -26.22
CA GLY A 211 19.41 21.66 -27.08
C GLY A 211 18.14 21.82 -26.23
N PRO A 212 17.24 22.79 -26.51
CA PRO A 212 16.36 23.37 -25.50
C PRO A 212 15.30 22.39 -24.97
N ALA A 213 15.01 22.54 -23.68
CA ALA A 213 13.86 21.95 -23.02
C ALA A 213 12.57 22.30 -23.79
N VAL A 214 11.82 21.27 -24.19
CA VAL A 214 10.39 21.42 -24.46
C VAL A 214 9.64 20.78 -23.30
N VAL A 215 9.40 21.61 -22.29
CA VAL A 215 8.14 21.55 -21.54
C VAL A 215 7.08 22.09 -22.49
N SER A 216 6.43 21.22 -23.26
CA SER A 216 5.06 21.46 -23.72
C SER A 216 4.42 20.18 -24.26
N ASN A 217 3.22 19.96 -23.76
CA ASN A 217 2.17 19.10 -24.25
C ASN A 217 2.10 19.10 -25.79
N PRO A 218 2.23 17.96 -26.50
CA PRO A 218 1.71 17.85 -27.85
C PRO A 218 0.25 17.41 -27.75
N ASN A 219 -0.66 18.35 -28.00
CA ASN A 219 -1.88 17.96 -28.71
C ASN A 219 -1.45 17.21 -29.99
N PRO A 220 -2.09 16.09 -30.36
CA PRO A 220 -1.79 15.44 -31.62
C PRO A 220 -2.15 16.38 -32.79
N PRO A 221 -1.39 16.36 -33.89
CA PRO A 221 -1.76 17.09 -35.10
C PRO A 221 -3.09 16.54 -35.63
N ALA A 222 -4.05 17.45 -35.82
CA ALA A 222 -5.24 17.19 -36.60
C ALA A 222 -4.86 17.13 -38.07
N GLU A 223 -4.55 15.94 -38.58
CA GLU A 223 -4.52 15.65 -40.02
C GLU A 223 -4.46 14.14 -40.23
N PHE A 224 -5.62 13.47 -40.22
CA PHE A 224 -5.91 12.26 -41.00
C PHE A 224 -7.42 12.00 -40.93
N ALA A 225 -8.18 12.93 -41.52
CA ALA A 225 -9.55 12.69 -41.94
C ALA A 225 -9.60 12.95 -43.45
N SER A 226 -9.57 11.88 -44.24
CA SER A 226 -10.30 11.70 -45.51
C SER A 226 -9.55 10.72 -46.42
N GLY A 227 -10.22 9.64 -46.83
CA GLY A 227 -9.92 8.97 -48.08
C GLY A 227 -9.66 7.47 -48.02
N ALA A 228 -10.69 6.65 -47.76
CA ALA A 228 -11.00 5.47 -48.56
C ALA A 228 -12.30 4.80 -48.08
N THR A 229 -13.25 4.70 -48.99
CA THR A 229 -14.62 4.22 -48.82
C THR A 229 -14.73 2.74 -49.23
N VAL A 230 -15.79 2.08 -48.76
CA VAL A 230 -16.48 0.87 -49.27
C VAL A 230 -15.69 -0.48 -49.13
N LEU A 231 -16.23 -1.62 -48.66
CA LEU A 231 -17.56 -2.24 -48.84
C LEU A 231 -17.94 -3.16 -47.67
N ALA A 232 -19.24 -3.13 -47.36
CA ALA A 232 -19.96 -4.13 -46.59
C ALA A 232 -20.04 -5.47 -47.34
N GLY A 233 -20.04 -6.58 -46.60
CA GLY A 233 -20.31 -7.93 -47.09
C GLY A 233 -20.87 -8.83 -45.99
N ASN A 234 -22.05 -9.40 -46.25
CA ASN A 234 -23.00 -10.08 -45.36
C ASN A 234 -22.52 -11.37 -44.63
N ILE A 235 -23.03 -11.57 -43.39
CA ILE A 235 -23.79 -12.69 -42.76
C ILE A 235 -23.82 -14.09 -43.49
N PRO A 236 -24.21 -15.27 -42.90
CA PRO A 236 -24.43 -15.77 -41.50
C PRO A 236 -23.99 -17.24 -41.15
N THR A 237 -24.21 -17.63 -39.87
CA THR A 237 -24.76 -18.93 -39.35
C THR A 237 -23.97 -20.26 -39.42
N HIS A 238 -23.79 -20.96 -38.29
CA HIS A 238 -24.68 -22.05 -37.81
C HIS A 238 -24.16 -22.82 -36.56
N ILE A 239 -25.00 -22.85 -35.51
CA ILE A 239 -25.48 -24.01 -34.71
C ILE A 239 -24.48 -24.85 -33.85
N ASN A 240 -24.50 -24.60 -32.52
CA ASN A 240 -24.87 -25.45 -31.35
C ASN A 240 -24.98 -27.00 -31.49
N PRO A 241 -25.19 -27.78 -30.40
CA PRO A 241 -24.47 -27.91 -29.12
C PRO A 241 -24.21 -29.42 -28.79
N ARG A 242 -23.50 -29.75 -27.70
CA ARG A 242 -23.72 -31.03 -26.95
C ARG A 242 -22.96 -31.06 -25.61
N SER A 243 -23.71 -31.18 -24.52
CA SER A 243 -23.29 -31.85 -23.28
C SER A 243 -23.26 -33.37 -23.50
N PRO A 244 -22.68 -34.23 -22.61
CA PRO A 244 -23.33 -34.55 -21.33
C PRO A 244 -22.42 -35.06 -20.15
N THR A 245 -23.03 -35.10 -18.94
CA THR A 245 -22.95 -36.13 -17.84
C THR A 245 -21.60 -36.44 -17.13
N THR A 246 -21.42 -36.13 -15.83
CA THR A 246 -21.80 -36.86 -14.57
C THR A 246 -21.12 -38.23 -14.35
N GLY A 247 -20.42 -38.38 -13.20
CA GLY A 247 -20.12 -39.70 -12.60
C GLY A 247 -18.86 -39.75 -11.72
N ASN A 248 -19.03 -39.59 -10.40
CA ASN A 248 -18.09 -39.82 -9.28
C ASN A 248 -18.00 -41.35 -8.95
N PRO A 249 -17.35 -41.83 -7.85
CA PRO A 249 -16.11 -41.46 -7.13
C PRO A 249 -15.28 -42.68 -6.59
N ALA A 250 -14.27 -42.39 -5.75
CA ALA A 250 -13.68 -43.23 -4.67
C ALA A 250 -12.64 -44.28 -5.13
N THR A 251 -11.57 -44.60 -4.40
CA THR A 251 -11.29 -44.71 -2.96
C THR A 251 -9.77 -44.68 -2.75
N LEU A 252 -9.27 -44.26 -1.57
CA LEU A 252 -8.22 -44.99 -0.81
C LEU A 252 -8.08 -44.36 0.58
N ASP A 253 -8.29 -45.18 1.60
CA ASP A 253 -8.14 -44.93 3.04
C ASP A 253 -6.77 -45.54 3.50
N PRO A 254 -6.37 -45.57 4.79
CA PRO A 254 -5.14 -44.91 5.26
C PRO A 254 -4.14 -45.86 5.96
N GLN A 255 -2.83 -45.61 5.92
CA GLN A 255 -1.85 -46.15 6.90
C GLN A 255 -0.71 -45.12 7.02
N GLN A 256 -0.52 -44.39 8.14
CA GLN A 256 -0.06 -44.82 9.47
C GLN A 256 1.33 -45.47 9.45
N GLU A 257 2.37 -44.70 9.79
CA GLU A 257 3.54 -45.19 10.56
C GLU A 257 4.37 -44.01 11.14
N LYS A 258 4.68 -44.09 12.45
CA LYS A 258 5.79 -43.39 13.16
C LYS A 258 6.96 -44.39 13.27
N PRO A 259 8.21 -43.97 13.57
CA PRO A 259 8.69 -43.76 14.97
C PRO A 259 9.63 -42.52 15.11
N GLY A 260 9.68 -41.79 16.24
CA GLY A 260 10.49 -42.06 17.46
C GLY A 260 11.86 -41.33 17.38
N GLY A 261 12.44 -40.61 18.36
CA GLY A 261 12.09 -40.19 19.71
C GLY A 261 13.27 -39.39 20.33
N LYS A 262 13.03 -38.76 21.50
CA LYS A 262 13.98 -38.19 22.51
C LYS A 262 14.90 -37.04 22.03
N GLY A 263 15.07 -35.89 22.68
CA GLY A 263 14.77 -35.37 24.02
C GLY A 263 15.98 -34.56 24.50
N LEU A 264 15.82 -33.30 24.96
CA LEU A 264 16.53 -32.71 26.12
C LEU A 264 16.10 -31.25 26.38
N LEU A 265 15.93 -30.94 27.67
CA LEU A 265 15.72 -29.64 28.30
C LEU A 265 17.05 -29.12 28.88
N PHE A 266 17.32 -27.82 28.81
CA PHE A 266 18.03 -26.94 29.78
C PHE A 266 17.76 -25.49 29.30
N ALA A 267 17.07 -24.57 30.00
CA ALA A 267 17.27 -23.90 31.30
C ALA A 267 18.42 -22.87 31.34
N GLY A 268 18.07 -21.59 31.52
CA GLY A 268 18.76 -20.69 32.47
C GLY A 268 19.61 -19.50 31.97
N LEU A 269 19.00 -18.29 32.00
CA LEU A 269 19.43 -17.05 32.70
C LEU A 269 20.91 -16.57 32.78
N GLY A 270 21.09 -15.24 32.62
CA GLY A 270 22.14 -14.43 33.28
C GLY A 270 22.86 -13.42 32.36
N VAL A 271 22.42 -12.16 32.21
CA VAL A 271 22.74 -10.96 33.02
C VAL A 271 24.11 -10.30 32.72
N ALA A 272 24.03 -9.02 32.31
CA ALA A 272 24.79 -7.85 32.77
C ALA A 272 25.48 -7.00 31.69
N ALA A 273 25.04 -5.75 31.65
CA ALA A 273 25.63 -4.61 30.96
C ALA A 273 26.87 -4.06 31.70
N VAL A 274 27.76 -3.39 30.95
CA VAL A 274 28.61 -2.30 31.44
C VAL A 274 28.64 -1.20 30.38
N ALA A 275 28.25 0.01 30.79
CA ALA A 275 28.37 1.25 30.04
C ALA A 275 29.55 2.06 30.60
N VAL A 276 30.30 2.78 29.75
CA VAL A 276 31.08 3.99 30.13
C VAL A 276 31.25 4.94 28.93
N LEU A 277 30.61 6.12 29.08
CA LEU A 277 31.03 7.52 28.86
C LEU A 277 31.85 7.96 27.63
N GLY A 278 31.40 9.07 27.04
CA GLY A 278 32.21 9.99 26.23
C GLY A 278 31.43 11.24 25.80
N VAL A 279 31.46 12.29 26.62
CA VAL A 279 30.99 13.65 26.30
C VAL A 279 32.16 14.46 25.73
N GLY A 280 31.92 15.29 24.70
CA GLY A 280 32.79 16.44 24.42
C GLY A 280 32.64 17.12 23.05
N GLY A 281 32.37 18.43 23.06
CA GLY A 281 32.80 19.41 22.03
C GLY A 281 31.73 19.80 21.00
N PHE A 282 30.90 20.83 21.20
CA PHE A 282 31.21 22.26 20.98
C PHE A 282 31.48 22.63 19.51
N PHE A 283 30.49 23.23 18.83
CA PHE A 283 30.73 24.36 17.93
C PHE A 283 29.49 25.25 17.86
N ALA A 284 29.74 26.53 18.14
CA ALA A 284 28.78 27.61 18.14
C ALA A 284 28.82 28.38 16.80
N MET A 285 27.70 29.04 16.52
CA MET A 285 27.55 30.27 15.73
C MET A 285 27.83 30.21 14.21
N ASN A 286 26.77 30.41 13.43
CA ASN A 286 26.69 31.61 12.60
C ASN A 286 25.25 32.10 12.49
N ARG A 287 25.01 33.30 13.03
CA ARG A 287 23.85 34.15 12.77
C ARG A 287 24.10 34.88 11.45
N GLY A 288 23.11 34.89 10.59
CA GLY A 288 22.98 35.81 9.47
C GLY A 288 21.49 36.01 9.23
N ASP A 289 20.95 37.05 9.88
CA ASP A 289 19.65 37.63 9.54
C ASP A 289 19.73 38.22 8.13
N ASP A 290 18.72 37.97 7.31
CA ASP A 290 18.21 39.00 6.42
C ASP A 290 16.71 38.81 6.21
N THR A 291 15.98 39.81 6.69
CA THR A 291 14.54 39.97 6.61
C THR A 291 14.16 40.57 5.26
N LYS A 292 13.06 40.10 4.66
CA LYS A 292 12.16 40.93 3.85
C LYS A 292 10.78 40.28 3.69
N GLU A 293 9.79 41.01 4.18
CA GLU A 293 8.33 40.75 4.18
C GLU A 293 7.68 41.32 2.88
N PRO A 294 6.34 41.28 2.66
CA PRO A 294 5.71 40.62 1.52
C PRO A 294 4.99 41.61 0.57
N ALA A 295 4.50 41.13 -0.58
CA ALA A 295 3.61 41.90 -1.46
C ALA A 295 2.31 41.14 -1.75
N GLN A 296 1.19 41.82 -1.48
CA GLN A 296 -0.20 41.36 -1.63
C GLN A 296 -0.75 41.58 -3.05
N SER A 297 -1.62 40.64 -3.46
CA SER A 297 -2.96 40.76 -4.07
C SER A 297 -3.21 41.64 -5.32
N ALA A 298 -3.78 41.02 -6.36
CA ALA A 298 -4.77 41.65 -7.25
C ALA A 298 -5.69 40.59 -7.90
N THR A 299 -6.98 40.92 -8.02
CA THR A 299 -8.10 40.06 -8.44
C THR A 299 -8.80 40.57 -9.72
N VAL A 300 -9.56 39.66 -10.38
CA VAL A 300 -10.74 39.83 -11.30
C VAL A 300 -10.45 40.12 -12.81
N PRO A 301 -11.25 39.70 -13.85
CA PRO A 301 -12.54 38.97 -13.94
C PRO A 301 -12.63 37.74 -14.91
N LEU A 302 -13.75 36.99 -14.83
CA LEU A 302 -14.23 35.96 -15.77
C LEU A 302 -14.99 36.53 -17.00
N PRO A 303 -15.11 35.73 -18.09
CA PRO A 303 -16.42 35.54 -18.71
C PRO A 303 -16.79 34.07 -19.05
N SER A 304 -17.96 33.66 -18.51
CA SER A 304 -19.09 32.87 -19.07
C SER A 304 -18.91 31.65 -20.00
N ALA A 305 -19.07 30.46 -19.40
CA ALA A 305 -19.96 29.31 -19.68
C ALA A 305 -20.28 28.80 -21.12
N ALA A 306 -20.02 27.50 -21.33
CA ALA A 306 -20.89 26.49 -21.98
C ALA A 306 -20.37 25.05 -21.70
N PRO A 307 -21.17 23.99 -21.91
CA PRO A 307 -22.32 23.53 -21.14
C PRO A 307 -21.93 22.47 -20.09
N THR A 308 -22.63 22.53 -18.95
CA THR A 308 -22.50 21.66 -17.79
C THR A 308 -22.93 20.24 -18.13
N VAL A 309 -21.99 19.29 -18.19
CA VAL A 309 -22.29 17.90 -17.82
C VAL A 309 -22.81 18.00 -16.39
N ALA A 310 -24.06 17.60 -16.15
CA ALA A 310 -24.65 17.65 -14.82
C ALA A 310 -23.68 16.99 -13.83
N ALA A 311 -22.99 17.82 -13.04
CA ALA A 311 -22.26 17.36 -11.90
C ALA A 311 -23.30 16.69 -11.00
N GLU A 312 -23.20 15.36 -10.85
CA GLU A 312 -23.77 14.73 -9.68
C GLU A 312 -23.29 15.53 -8.49
N GLN A 313 -24.24 16.15 -7.79
CA GLN A 313 -23.95 16.95 -6.60
C GLN A 313 -23.07 16.10 -5.67
N PRO A 314 -21.92 16.58 -5.19
CA PRO A 314 -21.14 15.85 -4.20
C PRO A 314 -21.98 15.75 -2.92
N PHE A 315 -22.67 14.63 -2.72
CA PHE A 315 -23.49 14.47 -1.52
C PHE A 315 -22.57 14.26 -0.31
N GLN A 316 -22.75 15.17 0.66
CA GLN A 316 -21.92 15.33 1.83
C GLN A 316 -22.25 14.27 2.88
N CYS A 317 -21.25 13.54 3.33
CA CYS A 317 -21.34 12.81 4.58
C CYS A 317 -21.69 13.80 5.72
N PRO A 318 -22.56 13.43 6.68
CA PRO A 318 -22.94 14.32 7.78
C PRO A 318 -21.73 14.88 8.53
N ASP A 319 -21.92 16.00 9.24
CA ASP A 319 -20.87 16.58 10.08
C ASP A 319 -20.23 15.51 10.99
N ARG A 320 -18.90 15.57 11.11
CA ARG A 320 -18.04 14.63 11.84
C ARG A 320 -17.91 13.23 11.21
N THR A 321 -18.35 13.05 9.96
CA THR A 321 -18.04 11.86 9.16
C THR A 321 -17.26 12.23 7.91
N VAL A 322 -16.59 11.24 7.30
CA VAL A 322 -15.86 11.40 6.06
C VAL A 322 -16.27 10.34 5.05
N GLY A 323 -16.37 10.75 3.78
CA GLY A 323 -16.69 9.86 2.68
C GLY A 323 -15.50 9.01 2.28
N ILE A 324 -15.67 7.70 2.37
CA ILE A 324 -14.74 6.72 1.86
C ILE A 324 -15.24 6.32 0.45
N PRO A 325 -14.45 6.56 -0.61
CA PRO A 325 -14.88 6.27 -1.97
C PRO A 325 -15.06 4.76 -2.17
N ALA A 326 -15.92 4.38 -3.11
CA ALA A 326 -15.98 2.99 -3.57
C ALA A 326 -14.61 2.58 -4.12
N GLY A 327 -14.22 1.34 -3.89
CA GLY A 327 -12.91 0.87 -4.32
C GLY A 327 -12.69 -0.60 -4.07
N GLN A 328 -11.49 -1.04 -4.38
CA GLN A 328 -11.04 -2.40 -4.13
C GLN A 328 -9.66 -2.37 -3.50
N TYR A 329 -9.40 -3.30 -2.59
CA TYR A 329 -8.11 -3.43 -1.91
C TYR A 329 -7.87 -4.88 -1.49
N PHE A 330 -6.63 -5.16 -1.09
CA PHE A 330 -6.27 -6.44 -0.49
C PHE A 330 -6.43 -6.35 1.02
N MET A 331 -7.42 -7.07 1.55
CA MET A 331 -7.69 -7.22 2.98
C MET A 331 -6.81 -8.33 3.55
N GLY A 332 -6.22 -8.08 4.73
CA GLY A 332 -5.28 -9.01 5.36
C GLY A 332 -3.84 -8.87 4.87
N SER A 333 -3.02 -9.88 5.14
CA SER A 333 -1.58 -9.87 4.81
C SER A 333 -1.02 -11.28 4.68
N ASP A 334 -0.26 -11.53 3.61
CA ASP A 334 0.48 -12.78 3.38
C ASP A 334 1.95 -12.71 3.80
N GLN A 335 2.39 -11.59 4.40
CA GLN A 335 3.76 -11.43 4.89
C GLN A 335 4.12 -12.51 5.91
N ASP A 336 5.41 -12.82 6.04
CA ASP A 336 5.88 -13.87 6.95
C ASP A 336 5.56 -13.56 8.42
N ASP A 337 5.47 -12.29 8.78
CA ASP A 337 5.16 -11.80 10.12
C ASP A 337 3.65 -11.57 10.38
N ALA A 338 2.80 -11.87 9.39
CA ALA A 338 1.35 -11.83 9.53
C ALA A 338 0.86 -13.08 10.27
N LEU A 339 -0.02 -12.89 11.25
CA LEU A 339 -0.60 -13.99 12.01
C LEU A 339 -1.50 -14.86 11.11
N PRO A 340 -1.72 -16.14 11.47
CA PRO A 340 -2.59 -17.02 10.68
C PRO A 340 -4.00 -16.47 10.45
N ASN A 341 -4.55 -15.70 11.38
CA ASN A 341 -5.87 -15.09 11.24
C ASN A 341 -5.89 -13.86 10.34
N GLU A 342 -4.73 -13.26 10.02
CA GLU A 342 -4.55 -12.19 9.03
C GLU A 342 -4.45 -12.74 7.58
N LYS A 343 -4.33 -14.07 7.43
CA LYS A 343 -4.12 -14.77 6.15
C LYS A 343 -5.38 -15.51 5.67
N PRO A 344 -5.55 -15.68 4.34
CA PRO A 344 -4.73 -15.09 3.29
C PRO A 344 -5.11 -13.62 3.02
N SER A 345 -4.18 -12.89 2.41
CA SER A 345 -4.50 -11.64 1.73
C SER A 345 -5.47 -11.92 0.57
N HIS A 346 -6.57 -11.19 0.48
CA HIS A 346 -7.60 -11.44 -0.52
C HIS A 346 -8.26 -10.14 -0.99
N ASN A 347 -8.80 -10.15 -2.21
CA ASN A 347 -9.37 -8.95 -2.82
C ASN A 347 -10.78 -8.68 -2.28
N VAL A 348 -11.01 -7.46 -1.81
CA VAL A 348 -12.31 -7.00 -1.33
C VAL A 348 -12.71 -5.75 -2.11
N LYS A 349 -13.92 -5.76 -2.68
CA LYS A 349 -14.57 -4.60 -3.29
C LYS A 349 -15.58 -4.02 -2.32
N LEU A 350 -15.53 -2.70 -2.11
CA LEU A 350 -16.45 -1.97 -1.26
C LEU A 350 -17.17 -0.89 -2.07
N LYS A 351 -18.47 -0.73 -1.79
CA LYS A 351 -19.20 0.49 -2.16
C LYS A 351 -18.66 1.68 -1.39
N ALA A 352 -19.02 2.88 -1.84
CA ALA A 352 -18.77 4.08 -1.06
C ALA A 352 -19.57 4.02 0.25
N PHE A 353 -19.02 4.58 1.33
CA PHE A 353 -19.68 4.70 2.62
C PHE A 353 -19.14 5.92 3.37
N CYS A 354 -19.82 6.35 4.42
CA CYS A 354 -19.30 7.36 5.33
C CYS A 354 -18.85 6.69 6.63
N ILE A 355 -17.76 7.16 7.22
CA ILE A 355 -17.27 6.70 8.53
C ILE A 355 -16.97 7.89 9.44
N ASP A 356 -17.14 7.73 10.75
CA ASP A 356 -16.83 8.76 11.73
C ASP A 356 -15.34 9.16 11.66
N LEU A 357 -15.09 10.47 11.71
CA LEU A 357 -13.74 11.03 11.74
C LEU A 357 -12.96 10.61 12.99
N TYR A 358 -13.67 10.37 14.09
CA TYR A 358 -13.12 10.11 15.41
C TYR A 358 -13.81 8.89 16.02
N GLU A 359 -13.16 8.27 17.00
CA GLU A 359 -13.84 7.38 17.94
C GLU A 359 -14.99 8.14 18.64
N VAL A 360 -16.04 7.44 19.05
CA VAL A 360 -17.19 8.06 19.74
C VAL A 360 -16.72 8.67 21.06
N LYS A 361 -17.01 9.95 21.30
CA LYS A 361 -16.59 10.61 22.55
C LYS A 361 -17.40 10.12 23.75
N THR A 362 -16.77 10.12 24.92
CA THR A 362 -17.41 9.78 26.20
C THR A 362 -18.61 10.68 26.49
N SER A 363 -18.48 11.99 26.24
CA SER A 363 -19.58 12.96 26.41
C SER A 363 -20.77 12.69 25.48
N GLU A 364 -20.50 12.33 24.22
CA GLU A 364 -21.54 12.00 23.23
C GLU A 364 -22.28 10.71 23.62
N TYR A 365 -21.54 9.68 24.04
CA TYR A 365 -22.14 8.44 24.54
C TYR A 365 -22.98 8.67 25.80
N LYS A 366 -22.43 9.41 26.78
CA LYS A 366 -23.14 9.77 28.00
C LYS A 366 -24.45 10.49 27.68
N HIS A 367 -24.41 11.49 26.80
CA HIS A 367 -25.61 12.20 26.38
C HIS A 367 -26.66 11.26 25.77
N CYS A 368 -26.26 10.32 24.90
CA CYS A 368 -27.19 9.32 24.36
C CYS A 368 -27.86 8.47 25.46
N SER A 369 -27.08 8.07 26.47
CA SER A 369 -27.58 7.27 27.59
C SER A 369 -28.47 8.06 28.55
N ASP A 370 -28.17 9.35 28.79
CA ASP A 370 -28.98 10.25 29.62
C ASP A 370 -30.34 10.51 28.97
N MET A 371 -30.39 10.57 27.64
CA MET A 371 -31.62 10.68 26.86
C MET A 371 -32.41 9.36 26.75
N GLY A 372 -31.93 8.27 27.37
CA GLY A 372 -32.57 6.96 27.35
C GLY A 372 -32.52 6.24 26.00
N LYS A 373 -31.72 6.74 25.04
CA LYS A 373 -31.56 6.15 23.69
C LYS A 373 -30.48 5.07 23.64
N CYS A 374 -29.50 5.14 24.54
CA CYS A 374 -28.42 4.17 24.66
C CYS A 374 -28.41 3.54 26.05
N ARG A 375 -27.82 2.34 26.18
CA ARG A 375 -27.52 1.77 27.50
C ARG A 375 -26.42 2.58 28.18
N ARG A 376 -26.47 2.70 29.51
CA ARG A 376 -25.37 3.31 30.26
C ARG A 376 -24.09 2.48 30.11
N ALA A 377 -22.97 3.17 29.90
CA ALA A 377 -21.68 2.51 29.85
C ALA A 377 -21.30 1.99 31.26
N PRO A 378 -20.65 0.82 31.36
CA PRO A 378 -20.16 0.30 32.63
C PRO A 378 -19.07 1.17 33.24
N GLU A 379 -19.14 1.35 34.56
CA GLU A 379 -18.10 2.01 35.36
C GLU A 379 -16.94 1.06 35.72
N LYS A 380 -17.11 -0.23 35.41
CA LYS A 380 -16.15 -1.29 35.72
C LYS A 380 -15.87 -2.12 34.50
N VAL A 381 -14.65 -2.63 34.44
CA VAL A 381 -14.28 -3.63 33.44
C VAL A 381 -14.78 -5.01 33.84
N GLU A 382 -15.05 -5.84 32.84
CA GLU A 382 -15.47 -7.23 32.97
C GLU A 382 -15.04 -8.02 31.72
N TRP A 383 -14.27 -9.09 31.91
CA TRP A 383 -13.92 -10.02 30.84
C TRP A 383 -13.64 -11.40 31.43
N ASP A 384 -13.67 -12.42 30.58
CA ASP A 384 -13.46 -13.80 31.02
C ASP A 384 -12.07 -13.97 31.66
N GLY A 385 -12.04 -14.51 32.87
CA GLY A 385 -10.81 -14.70 33.65
C GLY A 385 -10.24 -13.44 34.32
N ILE A 386 -10.94 -12.30 34.34
CA ILE A 386 -10.48 -11.12 35.09
C ILE A 386 -10.41 -11.41 36.60
N THR A 387 -9.30 -11.06 37.24
CA THR A 387 -9.14 -11.14 38.69
C THR A 387 -9.65 -9.89 39.40
N ASP A 388 -10.02 -10.00 40.68
CA ASP A 388 -10.43 -8.83 41.48
C ASP A 388 -9.33 -7.75 41.56
N LYS A 389 -8.06 -8.17 41.59
CA LYS A 389 -6.91 -7.25 41.54
C LYS A 389 -6.92 -6.43 40.25
N GLN A 390 -7.02 -7.11 39.10
CA GLN A 390 -7.06 -6.46 37.79
C GLN A 390 -8.30 -5.57 37.65
N ARG A 391 -9.46 -6.06 38.10
CA ARG A 391 -10.70 -5.27 38.09
C ARG A 391 -10.54 -3.96 38.87
N LYS A 392 -9.87 -3.98 40.02
CA LYS A 392 -9.59 -2.77 40.82
C LYS A 392 -8.62 -1.81 40.11
N ILE A 393 -7.63 -2.33 39.40
CA ILE A 393 -6.64 -1.54 38.65
C ILE A 393 -7.27 -0.89 37.40
N TYR A 394 -8.05 -1.64 36.65
CA TYR A 394 -8.50 -1.24 35.31
C TYR A 394 -9.87 -0.57 35.28
N SER A 395 -10.76 -0.81 36.25
CA SER A 395 -12.07 -0.13 36.30
C SER A 395 -11.97 1.40 36.34
N PRO A 396 -11.04 2.01 37.11
CA PRO A 396 -10.84 3.46 37.07
C PRO A 396 -10.48 4.02 35.68
N LEU A 397 -10.02 3.18 34.75
CA LEU A 397 -9.69 3.60 33.40
C LEU A 397 -10.90 3.71 32.46
N CYS A 398 -12.09 3.29 32.90
CA CYS A 398 -13.32 3.54 32.14
C CYS A 398 -13.64 5.04 32.16
N ASN A 399 -13.61 5.66 31.00
CA ASN A 399 -13.74 7.12 30.83
C ASN A 399 -15.09 7.65 31.32
N ILE A 400 -16.12 6.80 31.39
CA ILE A 400 -17.42 7.16 31.97
C ILE A 400 -17.33 7.56 33.45
N ASN A 401 -16.29 7.13 34.17
CA ASN A 401 -16.07 7.47 35.58
C ASN A 401 -15.64 8.93 35.81
N ASP A 402 -15.20 9.62 34.76
CA ASP A 402 -14.76 11.02 34.82
C ASP A 402 -15.15 11.75 33.53
N VAL A 403 -16.45 11.98 33.31
CA VAL A 403 -16.91 12.65 32.08
C VAL A 403 -16.55 14.13 32.05
N GLU A 404 -16.35 14.76 33.21
CA GLU A 404 -15.92 16.17 33.28
C GLU A 404 -14.48 16.33 32.78
N GLY A 405 -13.56 15.45 33.21
CA GLY A 405 -12.17 15.46 32.74
C GLY A 405 -11.95 14.74 31.41
N ARG A 406 -12.75 13.73 31.09
CA ARG A 406 -12.53 12.81 29.94
C ARG A 406 -13.66 12.84 28.91
N GLY A 407 -14.49 13.88 28.90
CA GLY A 407 -15.60 14.02 27.96
C GLY A 407 -15.18 13.97 26.48
N ASP A 408 -13.96 14.40 26.16
CA ASP A 408 -13.38 14.38 24.80
C ASP A 408 -12.57 13.12 24.48
N HIS A 409 -12.38 12.21 25.44
CA HIS A 409 -11.73 10.92 25.23
C HIS A 409 -12.72 9.91 24.61
N PRO A 410 -12.24 8.86 23.91
CA PRO A 410 -13.12 7.85 23.36
C PRO A 410 -13.91 7.15 24.46
N ILE A 411 -15.18 6.86 24.24
CA ILE A 411 -15.90 5.96 25.13
C ILE A 411 -15.21 4.59 25.10
N ASN A 412 -14.93 4.03 26.27
CA ASN A 412 -14.35 2.71 26.45
C ASN A 412 -15.13 1.87 27.48
N CYS A 413 -14.70 0.64 27.74
CA CYS A 413 -15.39 -0.33 28.61
C CYS A 413 -16.80 -0.72 28.13
N VAL A 414 -17.11 -0.45 26.86
CA VAL A 414 -18.42 -0.77 26.26
C VAL A 414 -18.38 -2.12 25.56
N THR A 415 -19.49 -2.84 25.64
CA THR A 415 -19.69 -4.09 24.91
C THR A 415 -19.98 -3.83 23.44
N TRP A 416 -19.84 -4.86 22.60
CA TRP A 416 -20.21 -4.77 21.18
C TRP A 416 -21.68 -4.36 21.01
N GLN A 417 -22.58 -4.91 21.83
CA GLN A 417 -24.02 -4.59 21.78
C GLN A 417 -24.30 -3.12 22.14
N MET A 418 -23.55 -2.55 23.09
CA MET A 418 -23.66 -1.13 23.45
C MET A 418 -23.19 -0.24 22.29
N ALA A 419 -22.07 -0.59 21.65
CA ALA A 419 -21.55 0.10 20.49
C ALA A 419 -22.54 0.10 19.31
N ASP A 420 -23.06 -1.07 18.94
CA ASP A 420 -24.08 -1.23 17.89
C ASP A 420 -25.37 -0.46 18.21
N THR A 421 -25.84 -0.52 19.46
CA THR A 421 -27.02 0.24 19.91
C THR A 421 -26.81 1.74 19.77
N TYR A 422 -25.64 2.24 20.15
CA TYR A 422 -25.30 3.66 19.98
C TYR A 422 -25.30 4.06 18.51
N CYS A 423 -24.59 3.33 17.65
CA CYS A 423 -24.54 3.66 16.23
C CYS A 423 -25.95 3.68 15.60
N LYS A 424 -26.80 2.70 15.94
CA LYS A 424 -28.20 2.67 15.50
C LYS A 424 -29.01 3.86 16.01
N ALA A 425 -28.82 4.27 17.27
CA ALA A 425 -29.47 5.46 17.82
C ALA A 425 -29.08 6.76 17.08
N GLN A 426 -27.87 6.79 16.51
CA GLN A 426 -27.39 7.87 15.64
C GLN A 426 -27.78 7.70 14.16
N LYS A 427 -28.64 6.72 13.82
CA LYS A 427 -28.99 6.35 12.43
C LYS A 427 -27.79 5.93 11.58
N LYS A 428 -26.79 5.36 12.24
CA LYS A 428 -25.56 4.78 11.67
C LYS A 428 -25.54 3.26 11.97
N ARG A 429 -24.41 2.61 11.74
CA ARG A 429 -24.08 1.23 12.11
C ARG A 429 -22.61 1.14 12.52
N LEU A 430 -22.17 0.00 13.04
CA LEU A 430 -20.73 -0.26 13.10
C LEU A 430 -20.19 -0.45 11.66
N PRO A 431 -18.93 -0.05 11.38
CA PRO A 431 -18.28 -0.43 10.12
C PRO A 431 -18.16 -1.95 10.04
N THR A 432 -18.23 -2.51 8.83
CA THR A 432 -17.70 -3.86 8.65
C THR A 432 -16.20 -3.83 8.88
N GLU A 433 -15.62 -4.99 9.17
CA GLU A 433 -14.17 -5.07 9.32
C GLU A 433 -13.45 -4.68 8.03
N ALA A 434 -14.01 -5.07 6.88
CA ALA A 434 -13.44 -4.73 5.59
C ALA A 434 -13.50 -3.21 5.35
N GLU A 435 -14.61 -2.56 5.70
CA GLU A 435 -14.73 -1.11 5.65
C GLU A 435 -13.74 -0.43 6.59
N TRP A 436 -13.57 -0.96 7.79
CA TRP A 436 -12.62 -0.43 8.76
C TRP A 436 -11.19 -0.50 8.23
N GLU A 437 -10.73 -1.66 7.76
CA GLU A 437 -9.36 -1.80 7.23
C GLU A 437 -9.17 -0.94 5.99
N TYR A 438 -10.17 -0.84 5.10
CA TYR A 438 -10.10 0.03 3.95
C TYR A 438 -10.04 1.52 4.32
N ALA A 439 -10.87 1.98 5.25
CA ALA A 439 -10.86 3.35 5.75
C ALA A 439 -9.53 3.71 6.43
N THR A 440 -8.83 2.72 6.98
CA THR A 440 -7.56 2.87 7.68
C THR A 440 -6.34 2.81 6.74
N ARG A 441 -6.30 1.83 5.84
CA ARG A 441 -5.13 1.54 4.97
C ARG A 441 -5.29 2.10 3.56
N GLY A 442 -6.50 2.00 3.00
CA GLY A 442 -6.78 2.20 1.59
C GLY A 442 -6.06 1.23 0.64
N PRO A 443 -6.17 1.47 -0.68
CA PRO A 443 -5.76 0.50 -1.69
C PRO A 443 -4.26 0.48 -1.99
N ASP A 444 -3.46 1.39 -1.42
CA ASP A 444 -2.04 1.58 -1.74
C ASP A 444 -1.09 0.72 -0.90
N GLY A 445 -1.61 -0.11 0.00
CA GLY A 445 -0.83 -1.18 0.64
C GLY A 445 0.11 -0.75 1.76
N ARG A 446 0.05 0.52 2.19
CA ARG A 446 0.80 1.10 3.33
C ARG A 446 0.75 0.23 4.59
N ILE A 447 1.79 0.29 5.42
CA ILE A 447 1.94 -0.51 6.64
C ILE A 447 1.09 0.05 7.80
N TYR A 448 1.04 1.38 7.94
CA TYR A 448 0.25 2.10 8.94
C TYR A 448 -0.67 3.12 8.26
N PRO A 449 -1.65 3.72 8.96
CA PRO A 449 -2.58 4.68 8.34
C PRO A 449 -1.88 5.89 7.70
N TRP A 450 -0.80 6.36 8.33
CA TRP A 450 -0.01 7.51 7.88
C TRP A 450 1.03 7.17 6.79
N GLY A 451 1.38 5.90 6.61
CA GLY A 451 2.42 5.47 5.67
C GLY A 451 3.23 4.30 6.22
N ASP A 452 4.49 4.21 5.81
CA ASP A 452 5.38 3.08 6.14
C ASP A 452 6.42 3.43 7.20
N GLU A 453 6.43 4.68 7.67
CA GLU A 453 7.29 5.13 8.75
C GLU A 453 6.90 4.49 10.08
N ASP A 454 7.90 4.12 10.87
CA ASP A 454 7.71 3.55 12.20
C ASP A 454 6.83 4.44 13.09
N PRO A 455 5.96 3.85 13.94
CA PRO A 455 5.13 4.62 14.87
C PRO A 455 5.99 5.40 15.85
N THR A 456 5.57 6.64 16.13
CA THR A 456 6.20 7.55 17.09
C THR A 456 5.12 8.23 17.93
N GLU A 457 5.52 8.94 18.97
CA GLU A 457 4.64 9.72 19.84
C GLU A 457 3.85 10.81 19.11
N LYS A 458 4.22 11.15 17.87
CA LYS A 458 3.50 12.12 17.05
C LYS A 458 2.36 11.50 16.25
N HIS A 459 2.44 10.20 15.98
CA HIS A 459 1.50 9.50 15.11
C HIS A 459 0.26 9.04 15.89
N LEU A 460 0.41 8.53 17.11
CA LEU A 460 -0.68 7.90 17.83
C LEU A 460 -0.47 7.91 19.34
N ASN A 461 -1.58 7.75 20.07
CA ASN A 461 -1.55 7.32 21.47
C ASN A 461 -1.26 5.82 21.57
N ALA A 462 -0.14 5.46 22.18
CA ALA A 462 0.26 4.08 22.44
C ALA A 462 1.16 4.04 23.69
N CYS A 463 1.77 2.90 24.02
CA CYS A 463 2.51 2.84 25.27
C CYS A 463 3.88 3.53 25.13
N GLY A 464 3.98 4.78 25.59
CA GLY A 464 5.23 5.52 25.75
C GLY A 464 5.84 5.36 27.15
N THR A 465 6.69 6.31 27.52
CA THR A 465 7.36 6.33 28.84
C THR A 465 6.38 6.57 30.00
N GLU A 466 5.37 7.38 29.78
CA GLU A 466 4.25 7.71 30.67
C GLU A 466 3.33 6.52 30.92
N CYS A 467 2.98 5.75 29.88
CA CYS A 467 2.26 4.48 30.00
C CYS A 467 3.05 3.44 30.80
N VAL A 468 4.35 3.27 30.54
CA VAL A 468 5.20 2.34 31.30
C VAL A 468 5.27 2.73 32.77
N LYS A 469 5.43 4.04 33.05
CA LYS A 469 5.42 4.56 34.42
C LYS A 469 4.10 4.28 35.12
N TRP A 470 2.97 4.54 34.46
CA TRP A 470 1.65 4.19 34.99
C TRP A 470 1.55 2.70 35.30
N GLY A 471 2.03 1.83 34.40
CA GLY A 471 2.06 0.39 34.61
C GLY A 471 2.87 0.00 35.86
N GLN A 472 4.07 0.55 36.03
CA GLN A 472 4.92 0.30 37.20
C GLN A 472 4.24 0.69 38.51
N GLU A 473 3.58 1.86 38.56
CA GLU A 473 2.85 2.35 39.74
C GLU A 473 1.68 1.44 40.14
N HIS A 474 1.09 0.73 39.17
CA HIS A 474 -0.05 -0.17 39.38
C HIS A 474 0.34 -1.66 39.40
N GLY A 475 1.63 -1.97 39.25
CA GLY A 475 2.13 -3.35 39.23
C GLY A 475 1.79 -4.13 37.95
N GLU A 476 1.66 -3.43 36.82
CA GLU A 476 1.42 -3.95 35.48
C GLU A 476 2.71 -3.86 34.63
N PRO A 477 3.21 -4.97 34.07
CA PRO A 477 4.49 -5.01 33.37
C PRO A 477 4.36 -4.53 31.92
N LEU A 478 4.03 -3.25 31.73
CA LEU A 478 3.88 -2.65 30.39
C LEU A 478 5.25 -2.39 29.73
N LYS A 479 5.28 -2.56 28.41
CA LYS A 479 6.47 -2.34 27.58
C LYS A 479 6.24 -1.13 26.66
N PRO A 480 7.24 -0.26 26.46
CA PRO A 480 7.06 0.85 25.54
C PRO A 480 7.05 0.36 24.07
N LEU A 481 6.18 0.95 23.26
CA LEU A 481 6.24 0.89 21.80
C LEU A 481 7.37 1.79 21.27
N TYR A 482 7.51 2.97 21.86
CA TYR A 482 8.53 3.97 21.55
C TYR A 482 9.12 4.56 22.83
N ASN A 483 10.38 5.00 22.74
CA ASN A 483 11.10 5.62 23.86
C ASN A 483 10.83 7.12 23.94
N ALA A 484 9.56 7.50 24.00
CA ALA A 484 9.11 8.90 24.02
C ALA A 484 7.84 9.05 24.87
N ASP A 485 7.51 10.29 25.23
CA ASP A 485 6.29 10.64 25.95
C ASP A 485 5.26 11.26 25.00
N ASP A 486 4.11 10.60 24.82
CA ASP A 486 3.01 11.08 23.97
C ASP A 486 2.03 12.02 24.71
N GLY A 487 2.23 12.19 26.01
CA GLY A 487 1.45 13.03 26.91
C GLY A 487 0.28 12.32 27.59
N PHE A 488 0.03 11.04 27.29
CA PHE A 488 -1.18 10.33 27.74
C PHE A 488 -0.86 8.93 28.29
N PRO A 489 -0.79 8.76 29.64
CA PRO A 489 -0.54 7.45 30.24
C PRO A 489 -1.65 6.42 29.99
N THR A 490 -2.82 6.86 29.50
CA THR A 490 -3.98 6.03 29.16
C THR A 490 -4.65 6.60 27.90
N THR A 491 -5.97 6.46 27.70
CA THR A 491 -6.62 7.08 26.52
C THR A 491 -6.35 8.59 26.44
N ALA A 492 -6.32 9.11 25.21
CA ALA A 492 -6.14 10.51 24.85
C ALA A 492 -7.44 11.09 24.26
N PRO A 493 -7.64 12.42 24.26
CA PRO A 493 -8.73 13.06 23.53
C PRO A 493 -8.70 12.68 22.05
N VAL A 494 -9.87 12.43 21.47
CA VAL A 494 -9.94 12.05 20.06
C VAL A 494 -9.45 13.19 19.15
N GLY A 495 -8.75 12.84 18.08
CA GLY A 495 -8.16 13.75 17.10
C GLY A 495 -6.85 14.40 17.53
N LYS A 496 -6.25 13.96 18.65
CA LYS A 496 -5.05 14.59 19.21
C LYS A 496 -3.79 14.42 18.37
N PHE A 497 -3.72 13.36 17.55
CA PHE A 497 -2.55 13.00 16.77
C PHE A 497 -2.80 13.16 15.26
N PRO A 498 -2.75 14.40 14.71
CA PRO A 498 -3.06 14.64 13.31
C PRO A 498 -2.06 14.01 12.33
N ALA A 499 -0.83 13.72 12.76
CA ALA A 499 0.17 13.07 11.91
C ALA A 499 -0.16 11.59 11.65
N GLY A 500 -0.93 10.93 12.54
CA GLY A 500 -1.37 9.54 12.33
C GLY A 500 -2.70 9.39 11.60
N LYS A 501 -3.26 10.49 11.09
CA LYS A 501 -4.52 10.48 10.36
C LYS A 501 -4.42 9.56 9.14
N SER A 502 -5.44 8.73 8.94
CA SER A 502 -5.57 7.93 7.71
C SER A 502 -5.62 8.84 6.49
N ARG A 503 -5.10 8.34 5.35
CA ARG A 503 -5.21 9.01 4.04
C ARG A 503 -6.62 9.45 3.67
N PHE A 504 -7.64 8.76 4.19
CA PHE A 504 -9.03 9.05 3.86
C PHE A 504 -9.69 10.04 4.81
N GLY A 505 -9.06 10.43 5.91
CA GLY A 505 -9.69 11.36 6.86
C GLY A 505 -9.77 10.90 8.31
N PRO A 506 -10.05 9.63 8.62
CA PRO A 506 -10.24 9.21 10.01
C PRO A 506 -8.97 9.38 10.86
N PHE A 507 -9.14 9.88 12.09
CA PHE A 507 -8.10 9.99 13.12
C PHE A 507 -8.17 8.80 14.06
N ASP A 508 -7.05 8.53 14.75
CA ASP A 508 -6.96 7.54 15.83
C ASP A 508 -7.47 6.14 15.42
N VAL A 509 -7.41 5.82 14.12
CA VAL A 509 -7.77 4.49 13.61
C VAL A 509 -6.75 3.42 14.03
N VAL A 510 -5.59 3.82 14.57
CA VAL A 510 -4.71 2.91 15.29
C VAL A 510 -4.21 3.58 16.56
N GLY A 511 -4.05 2.80 17.64
CA GLY A 511 -3.78 3.32 18.97
C GLY A 511 -5.05 3.74 19.72
N ASN A 512 -4.88 4.49 20.81
CA ASN A 512 -5.95 4.99 21.69
C ASN A 512 -6.88 3.90 22.25
N VAL A 513 -7.92 3.46 21.54
CA VAL A 513 -8.70 2.27 21.89
C VAL A 513 -8.86 1.32 20.70
N TRP A 514 -8.95 0.02 21.00
CA TRP A 514 -9.41 -0.96 20.03
C TRP A 514 -10.85 -0.67 19.65
N GLU A 515 -11.19 -0.88 18.39
CA GLU A 515 -12.50 -0.55 17.87
C GLU A 515 -13.29 -1.81 17.52
N TRP A 516 -14.49 -1.93 18.11
CA TRP A 516 -15.47 -2.92 17.67
C TRP A 516 -15.90 -2.67 16.22
N VAL A 517 -15.91 -3.74 15.42
CA VAL A 517 -16.49 -3.77 14.07
C VAL A 517 -17.70 -4.70 14.02
N ALA A 518 -18.51 -4.65 12.96
CA ALA A 518 -19.76 -5.39 12.87
C ALA A 518 -19.56 -6.91 12.84
N ASP A 519 -18.44 -7.39 12.31
CA ASP A 519 -18.23 -8.78 11.90
C ASP A 519 -18.03 -9.74 13.08
N TYR A 520 -18.53 -10.96 12.93
CA TYR A 520 -18.06 -12.10 13.74
C TYR A 520 -16.66 -12.53 13.28
N GLU A 521 -15.86 -13.07 14.18
CA GLU A 521 -14.56 -13.65 13.82
C GLU A 521 -14.76 -14.85 12.89
N GLY A 522 -14.00 -14.85 11.78
CA GLY A 522 -13.97 -15.94 10.82
C GLY A 522 -12.66 -15.96 10.04
N ALA A 523 -12.33 -17.13 9.49
CA ALA A 523 -11.17 -17.28 8.63
C ALA A 523 -11.35 -16.51 7.32
N TYR A 524 -10.27 -15.91 6.83
CA TYR A 524 -10.25 -15.38 5.48
C TYR A 524 -10.23 -16.50 4.45
N THR A 525 -10.82 -16.21 3.29
CA THR A 525 -10.81 -17.07 2.11
C THR A 525 -10.03 -16.36 1.01
N SER A 526 -9.35 -17.11 0.14
CA SER A 526 -8.65 -16.53 -1.02
C SER A 526 -9.59 -15.94 -2.08
N ASP A 527 -10.89 -16.24 -2.00
CA ASP A 527 -11.88 -15.76 -2.95
C ASP A 527 -12.09 -14.25 -2.84
N GLY A 528 -12.30 -13.60 -3.98
CA GLY A 528 -12.67 -12.19 -4.01
C GLY A 528 -14.05 -11.95 -3.42
N GLN A 529 -14.19 -10.93 -2.58
CA GLN A 529 -15.43 -10.60 -1.89
C GLN A 529 -15.96 -9.21 -2.29
N VAL A 530 -17.28 -9.01 -2.21
CA VAL A 530 -17.94 -7.73 -2.48
C VAL A 530 -18.79 -7.39 -1.25
N ASP A 531 -18.54 -6.22 -0.65
CA ASP A 531 -19.16 -5.76 0.59
C ASP A 531 -19.27 -6.88 1.66
N PRO A 532 -18.16 -7.53 2.07
CA PRO A 532 -18.23 -8.62 3.03
C PRO A 532 -18.68 -8.12 4.41
N HIS A 533 -19.47 -8.96 5.07
CA HIS A 533 -20.03 -8.74 6.42
C HIS A 533 -19.62 -9.85 7.40
N GLY A 534 -18.56 -10.59 7.07
CA GLY A 534 -18.07 -11.72 7.84
C GLY A 534 -19.07 -12.87 7.93
N PRO A 535 -18.80 -13.87 8.79
CA PRO A 535 -19.73 -14.94 9.07
C PRO A 535 -21.04 -14.42 9.70
N LYS A 536 -22.16 -15.09 9.38
CA LYS A 536 -23.49 -14.72 9.93
C LYS A 536 -23.62 -14.97 11.43
N THR A 537 -22.82 -15.90 11.97
CA THR A 537 -22.85 -16.34 13.36
C THR A 537 -21.42 -16.60 13.83
N GLY A 538 -21.16 -16.38 15.12
CA GLY A 538 -19.88 -16.68 15.75
C GLY A 538 -19.95 -16.44 17.26
N GLU A 539 -18.90 -16.87 17.96
CA GLU A 539 -18.78 -16.66 19.41
C GLU A 539 -18.14 -15.32 19.76
N LYS A 540 -17.24 -14.83 18.89
CA LYS A 540 -16.48 -13.61 19.11
C LYS A 540 -16.71 -12.60 18.00
N ARG A 541 -16.63 -11.32 18.35
CA ARG A 541 -16.66 -10.19 17.43
C ARG A 541 -15.24 -9.70 17.21
N VAL A 542 -14.98 -9.18 16.02
CA VAL A 542 -13.67 -8.64 15.68
C VAL A 542 -13.47 -7.26 16.31
N ILE A 543 -12.23 -6.99 16.73
CA ILE A 543 -11.75 -5.66 17.11
C ILE A 543 -10.46 -5.32 16.36
N ARG A 544 -10.26 -4.02 16.08
CA ARG A 544 -9.15 -3.52 15.25
C ARG A 544 -8.44 -2.32 15.89
N GLY A 545 -7.24 -2.00 15.40
CA GLY A 545 -6.56 -0.72 15.66
C GLY A 545 -5.49 -0.68 16.74
N GLY A 546 -5.47 -1.60 17.71
CA GLY A 546 -4.60 -1.42 18.88
C GLY A 546 -5.22 -0.48 19.91
N GLY A 547 -4.52 -0.22 21.02
CA GLY A 547 -4.97 0.72 22.04
C GLY A 547 -3.80 1.45 22.69
N TRP A 548 -4.08 2.34 23.64
CA TRP A 548 -3.09 3.14 24.37
C TRP A 548 -2.03 2.28 25.08
N ASN A 549 -2.36 1.04 25.45
CA ASN A 549 -1.42 0.09 26.05
C ASN A 549 -0.68 -0.77 25.00
N GLY A 550 -0.72 -0.38 23.73
CA GLY A 550 -0.07 -1.08 22.63
C GLY A 550 1.45 -0.98 22.71
N SER A 551 2.12 -2.14 22.70
CA SER A 551 3.58 -2.25 22.84
C SER A 551 4.28 -2.88 21.61
N TYR A 552 3.50 -3.32 20.63
CA TYR A 552 4.00 -4.03 19.45
C TYR A 552 3.54 -3.32 18.19
N LYS A 553 4.50 -2.99 17.32
CA LYS A 553 4.26 -2.39 16.01
C LYS A 553 3.27 -3.22 15.17
N SER A 554 3.32 -4.55 15.31
CA SER A 554 2.41 -5.46 14.61
C SER A 554 0.94 -5.23 14.93
N TRP A 555 0.60 -4.79 16.15
CA TRP A 555 -0.79 -4.52 16.56
C TRP A 555 -1.39 -3.30 15.86
N LEU A 556 -0.54 -2.43 15.34
CA LEU A 556 -0.92 -1.18 14.68
C LEU A 556 -1.06 -1.35 13.16
N ARG A 557 -0.74 -2.53 12.62
CA ARG A 557 -0.97 -2.81 11.21
C ARG A 557 -2.49 -2.87 10.97
N PRO A 558 -3.01 -2.20 9.92
CA PRO A 558 -4.42 -2.30 9.57
C PRO A 558 -4.87 -3.72 9.22
N SER A 559 -3.96 -4.67 8.94
CA SER A 559 -4.31 -6.09 8.77
C SER A 559 -4.48 -6.83 10.10
N PHE A 560 -3.94 -6.32 11.20
CA PHE A 560 -3.93 -7.01 12.49
C PHE A 560 -5.32 -7.04 13.10
N ARG A 561 -5.77 -8.24 13.46
CA ARG A 561 -7.12 -8.52 13.94
C ARG A 561 -7.05 -9.33 15.22
N TYR A 562 -7.84 -8.88 16.18
CA TYR A 562 -8.11 -9.61 17.40
C TYR A 562 -9.63 -9.87 17.51
N ALA A 563 -10.01 -10.74 18.43
CA ALA A 563 -11.41 -11.04 18.65
C ALA A 563 -11.70 -11.26 20.13
N ALA A 564 -12.86 -10.78 20.57
CA ALA A 564 -13.32 -10.90 21.94
C ALA A 564 -14.79 -11.27 21.97
N THR A 565 -15.26 -11.81 23.09
CA THR A 565 -16.69 -12.10 23.24
C THR A 565 -17.46 -10.79 23.25
N PRO A 566 -18.67 -10.73 22.65
CA PRO A 566 -19.42 -9.50 22.54
C PRO A 566 -19.78 -8.87 23.89
N GLU A 567 -19.73 -9.62 24.99
CA GLU A 567 -19.95 -9.19 26.38
C GLU A 567 -18.72 -8.55 27.03
N THR A 568 -17.54 -8.62 26.40
CA THR A 568 -16.29 -8.12 26.98
C THR A 568 -16.32 -6.60 27.15
N GLN A 569 -15.98 -6.14 28.35
CA GLN A 569 -15.88 -4.74 28.79
C GLN A 569 -14.43 -4.46 29.18
N SER A 570 -13.59 -4.15 28.19
CA SER A 570 -12.18 -3.83 28.42
C SER A 570 -11.95 -2.33 28.46
N HIS A 571 -11.02 -1.89 29.33
CA HIS A 571 -10.54 -0.52 29.38
C HIS A 571 -9.90 -0.05 28.07
N GLY A 572 -9.51 -0.99 27.20
CA GLY A 572 -8.94 -0.68 25.89
C GLY A 572 -9.95 -0.72 24.75
N TYR A 573 -11.24 -1.02 24.96
CA TYR A 573 -12.20 -1.25 23.86
C TYR A 573 -13.22 -0.11 23.77
N GLY A 574 -13.28 0.53 22.60
CA GLY A 574 -14.28 1.50 22.17
C GLY A 574 -14.77 1.18 20.76
N PHE A 575 -15.18 2.21 20.02
CA PHE A 575 -15.70 2.06 18.66
C PHE A 575 -15.87 3.40 17.94
N ARG A 576 -16.07 3.32 16.63
CA ARG A 576 -16.59 4.39 15.78
C ARG A 576 -17.75 3.88 14.92
N CYS A 577 -18.59 4.77 14.40
CA CYS A 577 -19.70 4.39 13.54
C CYS A 577 -19.41 4.62 12.05
N ALA A 578 -20.16 3.93 11.20
CA ALA A 578 -20.20 4.09 9.76
C ALA A 578 -21.65 4.12 9.26
N MET A 579 -21.86 4.51 8.01
CA MET A 579 -23.17 4.50 7.38
C MET A 579 -23.04 4.32 5.87
N ASP A 580 -24.02 3.64 5.28
CA ASP A 580 -24.04 3.41 3.84
C ASP A 580 -24.13 4.75 3.09
N PHE A 581 -23.42 4.83 1.96
CA PHE A 581 -23.61 5.92 1.02
C PHE A 581 -24.94 5.73 0.31
N LYS A 582 -25.89 6.63 0.56
CA LYS A 582 -27.12 6.70 -0.24
C LYS A 582 -26.85 7.58 -1.44
N THR A 583 -26.73 6.98 -2.61
CA THR A 583 -27.00 7.72 -3.86
C THR A 583 -28.41 8.29 -3.75
N PRO A 584 -28.67 9.56 -4.14
CA PRO A 584 -30.03 10.03 -4.29
C PRO A 584 -30.73 9.07 -5.26
N ASP A 585 -31.62 8.21 -4.75
CA ASP A 585 -32.29 7.25 -5.60
C ASP A 585 -32.99 8.01 -6.74
N THR A 586 -32.78 7.53 -7.97
CA THR A 586 -33.80 7.58 -9.01
C THR A 586 -35.12 7.23 -8.35
N ALA A 587 -35.98 8.24 -8.19
CA ALA A 587 -37.28 8.14 -7.56
C ALA A 587 -37.97 6.84 -8.00
N GLU A 588 -38.23 5.95 -7.03
CA GLU A 588 -39.16 4.86 -7.21
C GLU A 588 -40.47 5.47 -7.71
N PRO A 589 -40.98 5.12 -8.91
CA PRO A 589 -42.21 5.71 -9.40
C PRO A 589 -43.31 5.34 -8.43
N ALA A 590 -43.93 6.37 -7.84
CA ALA A 590 -45.05 6.23 -6.94
C ALA A 590 -46.07 5.25 -7.56
N LYS A 591 -46.33 4.14 -6.86
CA LYS A 591 -47.42 3.24 -7.21
C LYS A 591 -48.71 4.06 -7.19
N LYS A 592 -49.29 4.26 -8.38
CA LYS A 592 -50.64 4.80 -8.55
C LYS A 592 -51.70 3.76 -8.21
#